data_AF-A0A961GIT0-F1
#
_entry.id   AF-A0A961GIT0-F1
#
_cell.length_a   1.000
_cell.length_b   1.000
_cell.length_c   1.000
_cell.angle_alpha   90.00
_cell.angle_beta   90.00
_cell.angle_gamma   90.00
#
_symmetry.space_group_name_H-M   'P 1'
#
loop_
_entity.id
_entity.type
_entity.pdbx_description
1 polymer ?
#
loop_
_entity_poly.entity_id
_entity_poly.type
_entity_poly.pdbx_seq_one_letter_code
_entity_poly.pdbx_strand_id
1 'polypeptide(L)'
;RAELAAGQVAVAGVAWAPDRGIAKVEVQVDDGPWQEAQLGEVASDATWRQWYLPWDATPGEHVLRVRATDGTGQTQTEELAEPAPDGATGWHTRRVVVT
;
A
#
# COMPACT_ATOMS: atom_id res chain seq x y z
N ARG A 1 2.62 -5.99 -16.61
CA ARG A 1 3.08 -7.10 -15.73
C ARG A 1 4.52 -6.77 -15.39
N ALA A 2 4.89 -6.71 -14.10
CA ALA A 2 6.27 -6.51 -13.69
C ALA A 2 6.90 -7.89 -13.45
N GLU A 3 8.11 -8.10 -13.96
CA GLU A 3 8.93 -9.27 -13.66
C GLU A 3 9.97 -8.85 -12.61
N LEU A 4 10.06 -9.63 -11.54
CA LEU A 4 10.92 -9.38 -10.39
C LEU A 4 11.83 -10.61 -10.20
N ALA A 5 13.07 -10.40 -9.80
CA ALA A 5 13.90 -11.51 -9.34
C ALA A 5 13.45 -11.95 -7.94
N ALA A 6 13.52 -13.25 -7.66
CA ALA A 6 13.30 -13.78 -6.32
C ALA A 6 14.28 -13.22 -5.28
N GLY A 7 13.83 -13.20 -4.02
CA GLY A 7 14.57 -12.70 -2.86
C GLY A 7 14.02 -11.37 -2.33
N GLN A 8 14.86 -10.60 -1.65
CA GLN A 8 14.43 -9.41 -0.93
C GLN A 8 14.08 -8.26 -1.89
N VAL A 9 12.79 -7.95 -2.01
CA VAL A 9 12.23 -6.88 -2.85
C VAL A 9 11.57 -5.84 -1.95
N ALA A 10 11.83 -4.55 -2.22
CA ALA A 10 11.10 -3.47 -1.56
C ALA A 10 9.79 -3.19 -2.31
N VAL A 11 8.64 -3.46 -1.67
CA VAL A 11 7.34 -2.96 -2.13
C VAL A 11 7.18 -1.57 -1.57
N ALA A 12 7.09 -0.55 -2.41
CA ALA A 12 7.08 0.85 -1.98
C ALA A 12 6.03 1.68 -2.71
N GLY A 13 5.65 2.79 -2.10
CA GLY A 13 4.69 3.72 -2.67
C GLY A 13 4.54 5.01 -1.88
N VAL A 14 3.45 5.71 -2.15
CA VAL A 14 3.01 6.89 -1.43
C VAL A 14 1.59 6.70 -0.92
N ALA A 15 1.27 7.32 0.21
CA ALA A 15 -0.07 7.41 0.76
C ALA A 15 -0.36 8.86 1.13
N TRP A 16 -1.63 9.26 1.03
CA TRP A 16 -2.03 10.63 1.30
C TRP A 16 -3.45 10.71 1.87
N ALA A 17 -3.58 11.44 2.97
CA ALA A 17 -4.85 11.80 3.57
C ALA A 17 -4.73 13.27 4.01
N PRO A 18 -5.09 14.23 3.13
CA PRO A 18 -4.92 15.65 3.43
C PRO A 18 -5.63 16.03 4.73
N ASP A 19 -4.97 16.88 5.52
CA ASP A 19 -5.39 17.39 6.83
C ASP A 19 -5.60 16.33 7.93
N ARG A 20 -5.40 15.05 7.61
CA ARG A 20 -5.53 13.92 8.56
C ARG A 20 -4.21 13.19 8.77
N GLY A 21 -3.30 13.24 7.79
CA GLY A 21 -2.05 12.49 7.82
C GLY A 21 -2.25 10.98 7.67
N ILE A 22 -1.15 10.26 7.43
CA ILE A 22 -1.15 8.79 7.33
C ILE A 22 -0.53 8.21 8.59
N ALA A 23 -1.30 7.41 9.33
CA ALA A 23 -0.85 6.74 10.54
C ALA A 23 -0.27 5.35 10.27
N LYS A 24 -0.81 4.63 9.28
CA LYS A 24 -0.38 3.26 8.95
C LYS A 24 -0.56 2.97 7.46
N VAL A 25 0.33 2.16 6.89
CA VAL A 25 0.14 1.52 5.58
C VAL A 25 0.39 0.04 5.75
N GLU A 26 -0.48 -0.78 5.16
CA GLU A 26 -0.36 -2.23 5.20
C GLU A 26 -0.40 -2.80 3.78
N VAL A 27 0.42 -3.81 3.53
CA VAL A 27 0.45 -4.56 2.28
C VAL A 27 0.06 -6.00 2.56
N GLN A 28 -0.79 -6.55 1.70
CA GLN A 28 -1.12 -7.97 1.68
C GLN A 28 -0.47 -8.61 0.44
N VAL A 29 0.18 -9.74 0.65
CA VAL A 29 0.69 -10.61 -0.41
C VAL A 29 -0.24 -11.80 -0.53
N ASP A 30 -0.81 -11.98 -1.71
CA ASP A 30 -1.86 -12.96 -2.02
C ASP A 30 -2.99 -12.87 -0.98
N ASP A 31 -3.40 -13.99 -0.40
CA ASP A 31 -4.44 -14.03 0.62
C ASP A 31 -3.85 -14.23 2.03
N GLY A 32 -2.57 -13.84 2.20
CA GLY A 32 -1.87 -13.86 3.49
C GLY A 32 -2.32 -12.76 4.46
N PRO A 33 -1.68 -12.65 5.64
CA PRO A 33 -1.97 -11.57 6.57
C PRO A 33 -1.53 -10.21 6.02
N TRP A 34 -2.16 -9.15 6.50
CA TRP A 34 -1.70 -7.78 6.29
C TRP A 34 -0.38 -7.55 7.04
N GLN A 35 0.58 -6.97 6.34
CA GLN A 35 1.91 -6.65 6.87
C GLN A 35 2.09 -5.15 6.93
N GLU A 36 2.48 -4.63 8.08
CA GLU A 36 2.69 -3.19 8.28
C GLU A 36 3.97 -2.73 7.57
N ALA A 37 3.84 -1.69 6.75
CA ALA A 37 4.95 -1.06 6.04
C ALA A 37 5.63 -0.01 6.91
N GLN A 38 6.92 0.22 6.65
CA GLN A 38 7.67 1.30 7.25
C GLN A 38 7.29 2.62 6.59
N LEU A 39 6.94 3.63 7.39
CA LEU A 39 6.57 4.95 6.89
C LEU A 39 7.77 5.91 6.94
N GLY A 40 7.97 6.65 5.86
CA GLY A 40 8.92 7.75 5.82
C GLY A 40 8.52 8.90 6.75
N GLU A 41 9.51 9.72 7.10
CA GLU A 41 9.27 10.99 7.79
C GLU A 41 8.57 11.99 6.85
N VAL A 42 7.75 12.86 7.43
CA VAL A 42 7.02 13.91 6.70
C VAL A 42 7.16 15.25 7.41
N ALA A 43 7.16 16.34 6.64
CA ALA A 43 7.25 17.69 7.19
C ALA A 43 5.90 18.17 7.78
N SER A 44 4.77 17.62 7.31
CA SER A 44 3.43 17.90 7.84
C SER A 44 2.40 16.86 7.39
N ASP A 45 1.25 16.82 8.07
CA ASP A 45 0.13 15.91 7.77
C ASP A 45 -0.56 16.19 6.42
N ALA A 46 -0.27 17.34 5.79
CA ALA A 46 -0.78 17.69 4.47
C ALA A 46 0.08 17.16 3.31
N THR A 47 1.15 16.41 3.59
CA THR A 47 2.09 15.91 2.56
C THR A 47 1.87 14.44 2.20
N TRP A 48 2.33 14.05 1.01
CA TRP A 48 2.42 12.63 0.65
C TRP A 48 3.45 11.94 1.52
N ARG A 49 3.03 10.85 2.17
CA ARG A 49 3.91 10.02 3.00
C ARG A 49 4.41 8.84 2.18
N GLN A 50 5.73 8.77 2.01
CA GLN A 50 6.37 7.60 1.41
C GLN A 50 6.31 6.41 2.38
N TRP A 51 6.29 5.21 1.84
CA TRP A 51 6.33 3.98 2.63
C TRP A 51 7.03 2.86 1.86
N TYR A 52 7.56 1.87 2.59
CA TYR A 52 8.05 0.63 2.01
C TYR A 52 7.87 -0.58 2.94
N LEU A 53 7.66 -1.76 2.35
CA LEU A 53 7.68 -3.06 3.00
C LEU A 53 8.81 -3.89 2.38
N PRO A 54 9.81 -4.36 3.15
CA PRO A 54 10.70 -5.41 2.68
C PRO A 54 9.92 -6.72 2.58
N TRP A 55 9.84 -7.27 1.37
CA TRP A 55 9.16 -8.52 1.07
C TRP A 55 10.17 -9.56 0.59
N ASP A 56 10.14 -10.75 1.20
CA ASP A 56 10.85 -11.91 0.69
C ASP A 56 10.03 -12.56 -0.44
N ALA A 57 10.36 -12.19 -1.68
CA ALA A 57 9.61 -12.57 -2.86
C ALA A 57 10.02 -13.97 -3.32
N THR A 58 9.08 -14.92 -3.21
CA THR A 58 9.24 -16.29 -3.70
C THR A 58 8.89 -16.38 -5.19
N PRO A 59 9.48 -17.29 -5.98
CA PRO A 59 9.09 -17.48 -7.37
C PRO A 59 7.60 -17.82 -7.52
N GLY A 60 6.94 -17.20 -8.50
CA GLY A 60 5.50 -17.40 -8.75
C GLY A 60 4.76 -16.14 -9.18
N GLU A 61 3.46 -16.30 -9.41
CA GLU A 61 2.55 -15.16 -9.57
C GLU A 61 2.06 -14.71 -8.20
N HIS A 62 2.11 -13.40 -7.96
CA HIS A 62 1.63 -12.81 -6.72
C HIS A 62 0.66 -11.65 -6.97
N VAL A 63 -0.33 -11.52 -6.09
CA VAL A 63 -1.24 -10.38 -6.01
C VAL A 63 -0.86 -9.54 -4.80
N LEU A 64 -0.45 -8.30 -5.03
CA LEU A 64 -0.16 -7.34 -3.97
C LEU A 64 -1.35 -6.39 -3.82
N ARG A 65 -1.86 -6.25 -2.60
CA ARG A 65 -2.90 -5.27 -2.23
C ARG A 65 -2.35 -4.33 -1.18
N VAL A 66 -2.73 -3.06 -1.22
CA VAL A 66 -2.32 -2.06 -0.22
C VAL A 66 -3.52 -1.28 0.30
N ARG A 67 -3.48 -0.95 1.60
CA ARG A 67 -4.44 -0.08 2.26
C ARG A 67 -3.73 0.86 3.22
N ALA A 68 -4.29 2.05 3.42
CA ALA A 68 -3.80 3.02 4.40
C ALA A 68 -4.82 3.24 5.51
N THR A 69 -4.33 3.57 6.70
CA THR A 69 -5.10 4.10 7.82
C THR A 69 -4.65 5.55 8.07
N ASP A 70 -5.60 6.48 8.06
CA ASP A 70 -5.31 7.90 8.32
C ASP A 70 -5.16 8.21 9.82
N GLY A 71 -4.76 9.45 10.15
CA GLY A 71 -4.59 9.89 11.54
C GLY A 71 -5.87 9.91 12.39
N THR A 72 -7.04 9.73 11.78
CA THR A 72 -8.33 9.58 12.49
C THR A 72 -8.68 8.12 12.79
N GLY A 73 -7.84 7.17 12.33
CA GLY A 73 -8.05 5.74 12.48
C GLY A 73 -8.93 5.13 11.39
N GLN A 74 -9.35 5.90 10.39
CA GLN A 74 -10.13 5.37 9.27
C GLN A 74 -9.22 4.62 8.32
N THR A 75 -9.53 3.34 8.08
CA THR A 75 -8.80 2.48 7.15
C THR A 75 -9.54 2.42 5.82
N GLN A 76 -8.80 2.52 4.71
CA GLN A 76 -9.33 2.42 3.37
C GLN A 76 -10.15 1.12 3.19
N THR A 77 -11.35 1.27 2.65
CA THR A 77 -12.27 0.16 2.37
C THR A 77 -11.85 -0.60 1.11
N GLU A 78 -12.30 -1.86 1.00
CA GLU A 78 -12.11 -2.66 -0.22
C GLU A 78 -13.08 -2.26 -1.34
N GLU A 79 -14.20 -1.63 -1.00
CA GLU A 79 -15.24 -1.19 -1.93
C GLU A 79 -14.69 -0.13 -2.89
N LEU A 80 -14.76 -0.41 -4.18
CA LEU A 80 -14.33 0.50 -5.23
C LEU A 80 -15.40 1.58 -5.45
N ALA A 81 -14.98 2.84 -5.36
CA ALA A 81 -15.77 3.99 -5.77
C ALA A 81 -15.02 4.78 -6.83
N GLU A 82 -15.76 5.39 -7.76
CA GLU A 82 -15.18 6.32 -8.71
C GLU A 82 -14.67 7.59 -8.00
N PRO A 83 -13.72 8.33 -8.60
CA PRO A 83 -13.09 9.47 -7.93
C PRO A 83 -14.04 10.59 -7.50
N ALA A 84 -15.19 10.74 -8.14
CA ALA A 84 -16.14 11.78 -7.82
C ALA A 84 -17.30 11.23 -6.96
N PRO A 85 -17.74 11.97 -5.93
CA PRO A 85 -17.25 13.29 -5.50
C PRO A 85 -16.14 13.23 -4.43
N ASP A 86 -15.98 12.09 -3.74
CA ASP A 86 -15.23 12.01 -2.48
C ASP A 86 -13.87 11.29 -2.57
N GLY A 87 -13.33 11.15 -3.79
CA GLY A 87 -12.11 10.41 -4.07
C GLY A 87 -12.35 8.91 -4.29
N ALA A 88 -11.42 8.27 -5.00
CA ALA A 88 -11.52 6.85 -5.29
C ALA A 88 -11.18 6.00 -4.06
N THR A 89 -12.01 5.01 -3.77
CA THR A 89 -11.79 4.01 -2.71
C THR A 89 -11.45 2.63 -3.30
N GLY A 90 -11.24 1.63 -2.45
CA GLY A 90 -10.87 0.28 -2.84
C GLY A 90 -9.37 0.07 -2.81
N TRP A 91 -8.94 -1.13 -2.42
CA TRP A 91 -7.52 -1.43 -2.25
C TRP A 91 -6.81 -1.46 -3.59
N HIS A 92 -5.75 -0.64 -3.71
CA HIS A 92 -4.93 -0.67 -4.90
C HIS A 92 -4.27 -2.04 -5.02
N THR A 93 -4.50 -2.69 -6.17
CA THR A 93 -4.07 -4.06 -6.42
C THR A 93 -3.15 -4.14 -7.64
N ARG A 94 -2.05 -4.89 -7.51
CA ARG A 94 -1.09 -5.17 -8.59
C ARG A 94 -0.79 -6.66 -8.68
N ARG A 95 -0.68 -7.17 -9.90
CA ARG A 95 -0.18 -8.54 -10.18
C ARG A 95 1.26 -8.48 -10.65
N VAL A 96 2.12 -9.27 -10.03
CA VAL A 96 3.56 -9.37 -10.34
C VAL A 96 3.96 -10.83 -10.57
N VAL A 97 5.04 -11.03 -11.30
CA VAL A 97 5.68 -12.35 -11.45
C VAL A 97 7.07 -12.27 -10.87
N VAL A 98 7.40 -13.24 -10.05
CA VAL A 98 8.73 -13.41 -9.48
C VAL A 98 9.38 -14.63 -10.15
N THR A 99 10.57 -14.44 -10.69
CA THR A 99 11.37 -15.48 -11.38
C THR A 99 12.57 -15.93 -10.59
#